data_AF-A0A0D0AFG8-F1
#
_entry.id   AF-A0A0D0AFG8-F1
#
_cell.length_a   1.000
_cell.length_b   1.000
_cell.length_c   1.000
_cell.angle_alpha   90.00
_cell.angle_beta   90.00
_cell.angle_gamma   90.00
#
_symmetry.space_group_name_H-M   'P 1'
#
loop_
_entity.id
_entity.type
_entity.pdbx_description
1 polymer ?
#
loop_
_entity_poly.entity_id
_entity_poly.type
_entity_poly.pdbx_seq_one_letter_code
_entity_poly.pdbx_strand_id
1 'polypeptide(L)'
;CPLCEARVPDMRCHVGQHILRALCNTPEVGETHPCGFCGCSGRPECAISITVTASSAPTWTTRCTYQHTFKYGAVDNGSKNKPCRNLPLKCMLC
;
A
#
# COMPACT_ATOMS: atom_id res chain seq x y z
N CYS A 1 -7.21 -1.12 18.95
CA CYS A 1 -6.17 -1.74 18.11
C CYS A 1 -5.72 -2.97 18.85
N PRO A 2 -5.70 -4.17 18.26
CA PRO A 2 -5.24 -5.37 18.97
C PRO A 2 -3.74 -5.35 19.33
N LEU A 3 -2.95 -4.45 18.73
CA LEU A 3 -1.50 -4.34 18.97
C LEU A 3 -1.13 -3.36 20.10
N CYS A 4 -1.94 -2.33 20.35
CA CYS A 4 -1.64 -1.28 21.33
C CYS A 4 -2.88 -0.75 22.08
N GLU A 5 -4.00 -1.46 21.96
CA GLU A 5 -5.29 -1.19 22.63
C GLU A 5 -5.98 0.14 22.27
N ALA A 6 -5.34 1.00 21.46
CA ALA A 6 -5.90 2.30 21.06
C ALA A 6 -7.23 2.20 20.28
N ARG A 7 -8.25 2.98 20.69
CA ARG A 7 -9.45 3.18 19.87
C ARG A 7 -9.19 4.28 18.86
N VAL A 8 -9.27 3.92 17.57
CA VAL A 8 -8.96 4.81 16.45
C VAL A 8 -10.09 4.76 15.42
N PRO A 9 -10.38 5.89 14.74
CA PRO A 9 -11.45 5.96 13.75
C PRO A 9 -11.11 5.16 12.48
N ASP A 10 -9.85 5.11 12.07
CA ASP A 10 -9.37 4.28 10.96
C ASP A 10 -8.34 3.25 11.44
N MET A 11 -8.82 2.02 11.66
CA MET A 11 -7.97 0.91 12.09
C MET A 11 -6.93 0.51 11.04
N ARG A 12 -7.24 0.66 9.75
CA ARG A 12 -6.33 0.27 8.65
C ARG A 12 -5.13 1.20 8.61
N CYS A 13 -5.36 2.51 8.69
CA CYS A 13 -4.28 3.49 8.75
C CYS A 13 -3.40 3.26 9.99
N HIS A 14 -4.02 3.05 11.14
CA HIS A 14 -3.31 2.85 12.41
C HIS A 14 -2.48 1.55 12.44
N VAL A 15 -3.02 0.43 11.94
CA VAL A 15 -2.25 -0.81 11.82
C VAL A 15 -1.12 -0.67 10.79
N GLY A 16 -1.35 0.08 9.70
CA GLY A 16 -0.31 0.41 8.72
C GLY A 16 0.89 1.12 9.36
N GLN A 17 0.65 2.02 10.33
CA GLN A 17 1.70 2.69 11.08
C GLN A 17 2.50 1.71 11.95
N HIS A 18 1.87 0.74 12.62
CA HIS A 18 2.58 -0.28 13.40
C HIS A 18 3.52 -1.12 12.53
N ILE A 19 3.03 -1.56 11.37
CA ILE A 19 3.85 -2.32 10.40
C ILE A 19 5.05 -1.48 9.97
N LEU A 20 4.81 -0.22 9.63
CA LEU A 20 5.88 0.67 9.19
C LEU A 20 6.92 0.93 10.28
N ARG A 21 6.49 1.19 11.52
CA ARG A 21 7.38 1.34 12.68
C ARG A 21 8.31 0.13 12.85
N ALA A 22 7.75 -1.08 12.75
CA ALA A 22 8.51 -2.32 12.87
C ALA A 22 9.54 -2.51 11.75
N LEU A 23 9.27 -1.99 10.54
CA LEU A 23 10.15 -2.12 9.39
C LEU A 23 11.24 -1.04 9.32
N CYS A 24 10.95 0.19 9.78
CA CYS A 24 11.80 1.34 9.54
C CYS A 24 12.55 1.87 10.77
N ASN A 25 12.28 1.37 11.99
CA ASN A 25 12.85 1.90 13.24
C ASN A 25 12.67 3.44 13.40
N THR A 26 11.64 4.02 12.78
CA THR A 26 11.42 5.46 12.74
C THR A 26 10.16 5.88 13.51
N PRO A 27 10.19 7.04 14.21
CA PRO A 27 9.03 7.62 14.86
C PRO A 27 8.00 8.14 13.84
N GLU A 28 6.73 8.23 14.25
CA GLU A 28 5.60 8.60 13.40
C GLU A 28 5.77 9.99 12.80
N VAL A 29 5.87 10.06 11.47
CA VAL A 29 5.76 11.33 10.75
C VAL A 29 4.53 11.27 9.84
N GLY A 30 3.41 11.69 10.40
CA GLY A 30 2.37 12.42 9.67
C GLY A 30 0.96 11.83 9.67
N GLU A 31 0.03 12.71 9.29
CA GLU A 31 -1.40 12.47 9.19
C GLU A 31 -1.74 11.40 8.15
N THR A 32 -2.83 10.69 8.44
CA THR A 32 -3.55 9.66 7.67
C THR A 32 -2.95 9.25 6.31
N HIS A 33 -2.59 7.96 6.22
CA HIS A 33 -2.05 7.22 5.07
C HIS A 33 -0.56 7.46 4.79
N PRO A 34 0.34 6.72 5.48
CA PRO A 34 1.75 6.70 5.11
C PRO A 34 1.94 6.18 3.69
N CYS A 35 2.98 6.66 3.01
CA CYS A 35 3.36 6.18 1.69
C CYS A 35 3.66 4.68 1.74
N GLY A 36 3.04 3.89 0.86
CA GLY A 36 3.32 2.45 0.74
C GLY A 36 4.73 2.09 0.25
N PHE A 37 5.54 3.09 -0.16
CA PHE A 37 6.91 2.91 -0.63
C PHE A 37 7.95 3.31 0.42
N CYS A 38 7.92 4.56 0.88
CA CYS A 38 8.92 5.10 1.82
C CYS A 38 8.42 5.22 3.26
N GLY A 39 7.13 4.99 3.51
CA GLY A 39 6.53 5.12 4.84
C GLY A 39 6.25 6.54 5.31
N CYS A 40 6.83 7.56 4.69
CA CYS A 40 6.59 8.95 5.09
C CYS A 40 5.14 9.37 4.76
N SER A 41 4.52 10.20 5.62
CA SER A 41 3.19 10.76 5.38
C SER A 41 3.28 12.28 5.08
N GLY A 42 2.22 12.85 4.51
CA GLY A 42 2.12 14.30 4.24
C GLY A 42 2.99 14.82 3.08
N ARG A 43 3.63 13.93 2.31
CA ARG A 43 4.52 14.29 1.19
C ARG A 43 3.78 14.29 -0.15
N PRO A 44 3.67 15.42 -0.87
CA PRO A 44 2.97 15.46 -2.16
C PRO A 44 3.64 14.60 -3.24
N GLU A 45 4.95 14.33 -3.12
CA GLU A 45 5.67 13.41 -3.98
C GLU A 45 5.24 11.94 -3.76
N CYS A 46 4.75 11.62 -2.57
CA CYS A 46 4.31 10.28 -2.20
C CYS A 46 2.84 9.99 -2.56
N ALA A 47 2.11 10.97 -3.10
CA ALA A 47 0.75 10.77 -3.57
C ALA A 47 0.73 9.71 -4.68
N ILE A 48 -0.20 8.76 -4.57
CA ILE A 48 -0.45 7.75 -5.59
C ILE A 48 -1.68 8.21 -6.38
N SER A 49 -1.52 8.35 -7.69
CA SER A 49 -2.63 8.62 -8.61
C SER A 49 -2.92 7.36 -9.41
N ILE A 50 -4.18 6.93 -9.44
CA ILE A 50 -4.63 5.76 -10.19
C ILE A 50 -5.50 6.24 -11.35
N THR A 51 -5.11 5.88 -12.57
CA THR A 51 -5.86 6.16 -13.78
C THR A 51 -6.56 4.90 -14.23
N VAL A 52 -7.89 4.89 -14.16
CA VAL A 52 -8.74 3.79 -14.61
C VAL A 52 -9.38 4.18 -15.95
N THR A 53 -9.15 3.36 -16.96
CA THR A 53 -9.68 3.53 -18.32
C THR A 53 -10.58 2.36 -18.66
N ALA A 54 -11.68 2.58 -19.39
CA ALA A 54 -12.66 1.53 -19.69
C ALA A 54 -12.11 0.33 -20.48
N SER A 55 -11.04 0.52 -21.27
CA SER A 55 -10.50 -0.47 -22.22
C SER A 55 -9.09 -0.95 -21.91
N SER A 56 -8.47 -0.48 -20.81
CA SER A 56 -7.12 -0.90 -20.41
C SER A 56 -6.98 -1.09 -18.91
N ALA A 57 -6.02 -1.93 -18.54
CA ALA A 57 -5.67 -2.18 -17.15
C ALA A 57 -5.39 -0.86 -16.41
N PRO A 58 -5.83 -0.72 -15.14
CA PRO A 58 -5.53 0.46 -14.34
C PRO A 58 -4.03 0.72 -14.30
N THR A 59 -3.65 1.98 -14.57
CA THR A 59 -2.27 2.43 -14.39
C THR A 59 -2.18 3.27 -13.13
N TRP A 60 -1.00 3.31 -12.51
CA TRP A 60 -0.78 4.11 -11.33
C TRP A 60 0.55 4.86 -11.46
N THR A 61 0.63 6.03 -10.82
CA THR A 61 1.82 6.87 -10.81
C THR A 61 2.08 7.39 -9.41
N THR A 62 3.37 7.54 -9.07
CA THR A 62 3.85 8.26 -7.89
C THR A 62 5.15 8.98 -8.23
N ARG A 63 5.54 9.95 -7.41
CA ARG A 63 6.86 10.61 -7.49
C ARG A 63 7.77 10.22 -6.33
N CYS A 64 7.39 9.20 -5.55
CA CYS A 64 8.21 8.68 -4.47
C CYS A 64 9.52 8.12 -5.04
N THR A 65 10.66 8.55 -4.52
CA THR A 65 11.99 8.03 -4.92
C THR A 65 12.17 6.55 -4.60
N TYR A 66 11.41 6.02 -3.64
CA TYR A 66 11.40 4.61 -3.27
C TYR A 66 10.37 3.79 -4.06
N GLN A 67 9.77 4.37 -5.11
CA GLN A 67 8.82 3.64 -5.93
C GLN A 67 9.47 2.40 -6.54
N HIS A 68 8.74 1.31 -6.52
CA HIS A 68 9.06 0.12 -7.29
C HIS A 68 7.86 -0.25 -8.15
N THR A 69 8.14 -0.73 -9.35
CA THR A 69 7.10 -1.13 -10.29
C THR A 69 6.40 -2.38 -9.76
N PHE A 70 5.17 -2.23 -9.26
CA PHE A 70 4.26 -3.34 -9.04
C PHE A 70 3.20 -3.35 -10.13
N LYS A 71 2.89 -4.55 -10.64
CA LYS A 71 1.79 -4.78 -11.58
C LYS A 71 0.66 -5.42 -10.81
N TYR A 72 -0.54 -4.82 -10.82
CA TYR A 72 -1.75 -5.59 -10.59
C TYR A 72 -1.90 -6.52 -11.79
N GLY A 73 -1.32 -7.73 -11.71
CA GLY A 73 -1.58 -8.75 -12.72
C GLY A 73 -3.08 -8.95 -12.82
N ALA A 74 -3.64 -8.93 -14.04
CA ALA A 74 -5.08 -8.94 -14.30
C ALA A 74 -5.82 -9.91 -13.38
N VAL A 75 -6.40 -9.35 -12.31
CA VAL A 75 -7.19 -10.08 -11.32
C VAL A 75 -8.62 -10.30 -11.82
N ASP A 76 -8.92 -9.77 -13.01
CA ASP A 76 -10.26 -9.59 -13.54
C ASP A 76 -10.90 -10.91 -14.01
N ASN A 77 -10.12 -11.91 -14.41
CA ASN A 77 -10.65 -13.20 -14.87
C ASN A 77 -10.53 -14.28 -13.79
N GLY A 78 -11.29 -14.10 -12.71
CA GLY A 78 -11.54 -15.19 -11.76
C GLY A 78 -12.27 -16.34 -12.44
N SER A 79 -11.84 -17.58 -12.20
CA SER A 79 -12.54 -18.78 -12.69
C SER A 79 -12.76 -19.76 -11.54
N LYS A 80 -13.64 -20.76 -11.73
CA LYS A 80 -13.79 -21.86 -10.76
C LYS A 80 -12.46 -22.56 -10.44
N ASN A 81 -11.48 -22.50 -11.35
CA ASN A 81 -10.14 -23.09 -11.17
C ASN A 81 -9.11 -22.10 -10.61
N LYS A 82 -9.43 -20.80 -10.52
CA LYS A 82 -8.57 -19.76 -9.90
C LYS A 82 -9.41 -18.90 -8.95
N PRO A 83 -9.78 -19.43 -7.78
CA PRO A 83 -10.63 -18.71 -6.82
C PRO A 83 -9.88 -17.58 -6.11
N CYS A 84 -8.56 -17.71 -5.95
CA CYS A 84 -7.75 -16.75 -5.21
C CYS A 84 -7.31 -15.58 -6.11
N ARG A 85 -7.72 -14.37 -5.70
CA ARG A 85 -7.45 -13.08 -6.36
C ARG A 85 -6.30 -12.29 -5.71
N ASN A 86 -5.62 -12.87 -4.71
CA ASN A 86 -4.49 -12.23 -4.06
C ASN A 86 -3.23 -12.50 -4.87
N LEU A 87 -2.64 -11.47 -5.47
CA LEU A 87 -1.31 -11.57 -6.05
C LEU A 87 -0.30 -11.59 -4.88
N PRO A 88 0.45 -12.67 -4.65
CA PRO A 88 1.50 -12.65 -3.65
C PRO A 88 2.56 -11.64 -4.09
N LEU A 89 2.73 -10.57 -3.31
CA LEU A 89 3.84 -9.65 -3.44
C LEU A 89 5.07 -10.35 -2.88
N LYS A 90 5.93 -10.87 -3.78
CA LYS A 90 7.23 -11.39 -3.36
C LYS A 90 8.08 -10.21 -2.92
N CYS A 91 8.35 -10.12 -1.62
CA CYS A 91 9.28 -9.16 -1.07
C CYS A 91 10.69 -9.47 -1.61
N MET A 92 11.36 -8.48 -2.19
CA MET A 92 12.72 -8.62 -2.73
C MET A 92 13.82 -8.47 -1.67
N LEU A 93 13.44 -8.23 -0.42
CA LEU A 93 14.33 -8.01 0.72
C LEU A 93 14.49 -9.28 1.59
N CYS A 94 13.80 -10.36 1.29
CA CYS A 94 13.84 -11.63 2.02
C CYS A 94 14.07 -12.82 1.09
#